data_AF-A0A933QCE8-F1
#
_entry.id   AF-A0A933QCE8-F1
#
_cell.length_a   1.000
_cell.length_b   1.000
_cell.length_c   1.000
_cell.angle_alpha   90.00
_cell.angle_beta   90.00
_cell.angle_gamma   90.00
#
_symmetry.space_group_name_H-M   'P 1'
#
loop_
_entity.id
_entity.type
_entity.pdbx_description
1 polymer ?
#
loop_
_entity_poly.entity_id
_entity_poly.type
_entity_poly.pdbx_seq_one_letter_code
_entity_poly.pdbx_strand_id
1 'polypeptide(L)'
;MARVELLAPAKTAEIGREAILHGADAVYIGGPAFGARDKAGNSMGEIAQLVEFAHRFHARIYVTLNTILHDDELEPARQLAHQCWDAGVDALIVQDMGLLELDLPPIDLHASTQCDIRTPEKARFMADAGFSQIVLARELTIAEIAAVRAAVPEDVVIEHFVHGALCVAYSGQCYISHAQTGRSANRGDCSQACRLPYTVQDMRGQVVAFQKHVLSLKDNNQSANLKALIEAGVGSFKIEGRYKDAPYVKNITGHYRRLIDELGEQATSSGKTKLLFTPDPDKTFHRGSTDYFANGRQPDIGAFDTPAFVGMPLGSVAKLGPDYIDIETTEAMANGDGLSWQYKQASAGLQANTVERLGATLWRVHPDKPIKDLPGLKVGLAINRNRDHAWEQALLKKSAERKIPVEARCAETADGFALTLTDSDGIAATARIVCESQQSQHAESVLQEQLGRMGTTDFELTGLAIEWREPRMVARSVLNQLRRDAVTALAAARQAAYRRPQRRPAIEPPVPYPEASLSFLANVYNHAARSFYEKHGVKLIAAAYEAHEETGEVPLMITRHCLRYSFSLCPRQAKGVTGVQGQVRAEPMVLVNGNERLRLEFDCRACEMHVIGKIRPNIRNSPPPGRH
;
A
#
# COMPACT_ATOMS: atom_id res chain seq x y z
N MET A 1 21.21 -12.03 6.72
CA MET A 1 19.93 -11.33 6.89
C MET A 1 19.74 -10.47 5.66
N ALA A 2 18.59 -10.56 5.02
CA ALA A 2 18.23 -9.66 3.95
C ALA A 2 17.90 -8.28 4.54
N ARG A 3 18.05 -7.25 3.71
CA ARG A 3 17.54 -5.92 4.03
C ARG A 3 16.21 -5.77 3.30
N VAL A 4 15.12 -5.61 4.05
CA VAL A 4 13.76 -5.61 3.52
C VAL A 4 13.11 -4.26 3.83
N GLU A 5 12.55 -3.63 2.81
CA GLU A 5 11.80 -2.39 2.93
C GLU A 5 10.32 -2.68 3.22
N LEU A 6 9.76 -2.05 4.26
CA LEU A 6 8.30 -1.93 4.41
C LEU A 6 7.82 -0.59 3.84
N LEU A 7 7.13 -0.64 2.71
CA LEU A 7 6.59 0.53 2.01
C LEU A 7 5.11 0.75 2.35
N ALA A 8 4.83 1.84 3.08
CA ALA A 8 3.48 2.20 3.53
C ALA A 8 2.84 3.31 2.65
N PRO A 9 1.50 3.30 2.48
CA PRO A 9 0.79 4.34 1.76
C PRO A 9 0.57 5.58 2.64
N ALA A 10 0.49 6.74 2.00
CA ALA A 10 0.01 7.96 2.63
C ALA A 10 -1.05 8.66 1.77
N LYS A 11 -2.19 8.98 2.40
CA LYS A 11 -3.19 9.90 1.83
C LYS A 11 -2.75 11.35 1.98
N THR A 12 -2.18 11.69 3.13
CA THR A 12 -1.66 13.02 3.49
C THR A 12 -0.26 12.92 4.07
N ALA A 13 0.50 14.03 4.05
CA ALA A 13 1.82 14.10 4.66
C ALA A 13 1.83 13.65 6.14
N GLU A 14 0.82 14.04 6.93
CA GLU A 14 0.70 13.64 8.33
C GLU A 14 0.52 12.13 8.50
N ILE A 15 -0.28 11.49 7.63
CA ILE A 15 -0.42 10.03 7.64
C ILE A 15 0.92 9.36 7.27
N GLY A 16 1.70 9.97 6.37
CA GLY A 16 3.06 9.51 6.06
C GLY A 16 4.00 9.57 7.26
N ARG A 17 3.93 10.64 8.07
CA ARG A 17 4.70 10.75 9.32
C ARG A 17 4.33 9.64 10.30
N GLU A 18 3.04 9.40 10.46
CA GLU A 18 2.55 8.31 11.30
C GLU A 18 2.99 6.93 10.79
N ALA A 19 2.98 6.69 9.47
CA ALA A 19 3.49 5.44 8.90
C ALA A 19 4.97 5.20 9.28
N ILE A 20 5.81 6.22 9.17
CA ILE A 20 7.24 6.15 9.55
C ILE A 20 7.37 5.85 11.04
N LEU A 21 6.61 6.51 11.91
CA LEU A 21 6.62 6.24 13.35
C LEU A 21 6.18 4.80 13.69
N HIS A 22 5.30 4.22 12.88
CA HIS A 22 4.78 2.85 13.03
C HIS A 22 5.64 1.80 12.33
N GLY A 23 6.82 2.17 11.81
CA GLY A 23 7.83 1.24 11.33
C GLY A 23 7.94 1.12 9.81
N ALA A 24 7.31 2.02 9.04
CA ALA A 24 7.55 2.09 7.61
C ALA A 24 9.00 2.49 7.33
N ASP A 25 9.61 1.80 6.38
CA ASP A 25 10.93 2.15 5.85
C ASP A 25 10.88 3.18 4.73
N ALA A 26 9.78 3.14 3.99
CA ALA A 26 9.48 4.10 2.96
C ALA A 26 7.99 4.42 2.95
N VAL A 27 7.64 5.58 2.43
CA VAL A 27 6.26 6.03 2.25
C VAL A 27 6.05 6.43 0.80
N TYR A 28 4.97 5.95 0.18
CA TYR A 28 4.54 6.45 -1.12
C TYR A 28 3.29 7.32 -1.03
N ILE A 29 3.34 8.47 -1.70
CA ILE A 29 2.34 9.53 -1.64
C ILE A 29 2.03 10.09 -3.03
N GLY A 30 0.84 10.68 -3.21
CA GLY A 30 0.48 11.37 -4.45
C GLY A 30 0.89 12.84 -4.45
N GLY A 31 1.54 13.28 -5.52
CA GLY A 31 1.72 14.71 -5.82
C GLY A 31 0.41 15.39 -6.27
N PRO A 32 0.46 16.66 -6.69
CA PRO A 32 -0.72 17.45 -7.05
C PRO A 32 -1.40 16.95 -8.32
N ALA A 33 -0.74 16.13 -9.15
CA ALA A 33 -1.26 15.60 -10.40
C ALA A 33 -0.61 14.24 -10.75
N PHE A 34 -1.14 13.58 -11.78
CA PHE A 34 -0.58 12.39 -12.45
C PHE A 34 -0.36 11.14 -11.57
N GLY A 35 -1.05 11.06 -10.43
CA GLY A 35 -1.15 9.85 -9.63
C GLY A 35 -2.42 9.07 -9.98
N ALA A 36 -2.37 7.73 -9.91
CA ALA A 36 -3.51 6.84 -10.18
C ALA A 36 -4.65 6.90 -9.14
N ARG A 37 -4.77 8.02 -8.41
CA ARG A 37 -5.74 8.32 -7.36
C ARG A 37 -5.96 9.84 -7.35
N ASP A 38 -6.83 10.31 -8.23
CA ASP A 38 -7.14 11.74 -8.48
C ASP A 38 -7.49 12.56 -7.21
N LYS A 39 -8.11 11.92 -6.21
CA LYS A 39 -8.58 12.57 -4.96
C LYS A 39 -7.61 12.54 -3.79
N ALA A 40 -6.36 12.11 -3.99
CA ALA A 40 -5.33 12.05 -2.94
C ALA A 40 -4.03 12.72 -3.38
N GLY A 41 -4.15 13.91 -3.96
CA GLY A 41 -3.01 14.77 -4.28
C GLY A 41 -2.61 15.65 -3.08
N ASN A 42 -1.30 15.88 -2.95
CA ASN A 42 -0.71 16.72 -1.92
C ASN A 42 0.12 17.82 -2.58
N SER A 43 0.23 18.97 -1.93
CA SER A 43 1.12 20.05 -2.41
C SER A 43 2.59 19.64 -2.27
N MET A 44 3.45 20.22 -3.10
CA MET A 44 4.91 19.99 -2.97
C MET A 44 5.46 20.45 -1.61
N GLY A 45 4.87 21.50 -1.01
CA GLY A 45 5.28 21.97 0.32
C GLY A 45 5.00 20.95 1.42
N GLU A 46 3.84 20.28 1.39
CA GLU A 46 3.52 19.19 2.33
C GLU A 46 4.44 17.98 2.13
N ILE A 47 4.77 17.65 0.88
CA ILE A 47 5.70 16.56 0.57
C ILE A 47 7.11 16.88 1.07
N ALA A 48 7.60 18.11 0.87
CA ALA A 48 8.91 18.54 1.39
C ALA A 48 8.99 18.44 2.92
N GLN A 49 7.92 18.79 3.65
CA GLN A 49 7.86 18.62 5.11
C GLN A 49 7.90 17.14 5.52
N LEU A 50 7.22 16.27 4.76
CA LEU A 50 7.28 14.82 4.98
C LEU A 50 8.69 14.27 4.71
N VAL A 51 9.35 14.72 3.64
CA VAL A 51 10.72 14.36 3.29
C VAL A 51 11.69 14.72 4.42
N GLU A 52 11.64 15.96 4.90
CA GLU A 52 12.46 16.43 6.02
C GLU A 52 12.26 15.55 7.26
N PHE A 53 11.01 15.18 7.56
CA PHE A 53 10.71 14.29 8.67
C PHE A 53 11.25 12.87 8.45
N ALA A 54 11.07 12.31 7.25
CA ALA A 54 11.45 10.94 6.91
C ALA A 54 12.97 10.73 6.94
N HIS A 55 13.72 11.69 6.39
CA HIS A 55 15.17 11.61 6.28
C HIS A 55 15.87 11.64 7.65
N ARG A 56 15.23 12.12 8.74
CA ARG A 56 15.75 11.96 10.12
C ARG A 56 15.97 10.49 10.50
N PHE A 57 15.07 9.63 10.03
CA PHE A 57 15.13 8.17 10.20
C PHE A 57 15.72 7.46 8.97
N HIS A 58 16.30 8.19 8.01
CA HIS A 58 16.69 7.65 6.71
C HIS A 58 15.55 6.87 6.00
N ALA A 59 14.30 7.18 6.33
CA ALA A 59 13.14 6.63 5.64
C ALA A 59 12.93 7.37 4.33
N ARG A 60 12.48 6.66 3.30
CA ARG A 60 12.41 7.20 1.93
C ARG A 60 11.01 7.65 1.55
N ILE A 61 10.91 8.68 0.71
CA ILE A 61 9.65 9.17 0.15
C ILE A 61 9.58 8.93 -1.35
N TYR A 62 8.54 8.22 -1.78
CA TYR A 62 8.27 7.94 -3.19
C TYR A 62 7.02 8.69 -3.65
N VAL A 63 7.10 9.38 -4.80
CA VAL A 63 5.94 10.08 -5.37
C VAL A 63 5.39 9.30 -6.56
N THR A 64 4.07 9.14 -6.60
CA THR A 64 3.40 8.49 -7.74
C THR A 64 3.26 9.45 -8.92
N LEU A 65 3.85 9.07 -10.06
CA LEU A 65 3.69 9.69 -11.38
C LEU A 65 3.27 8.58 -12.37
N ASN A 66 2.21 7.85 -12.01
CA ASN A 66 1.91 6.51 -12.54
C ASN A 66 0.57 6.42 -13.28
N THR A 67 0.23 7.46 -14.02
CA THR A 67 -0.87 7.45 -15.01
C THR A 67 -0.32 7.46 -16.42
N ILE A 68 -1.12 7.05 -17.42
CA ILE A 68 -0.82 7.42 -18.81
C ILE A 68 -0.95 8.93 -19.00
N LEU A 69 -0.09 9.52 -19.81
CA LEU A 69 -0.06 10.94 -20.10
C LEU A 69 -0.51 11.19 -21.54
N HIS A 70 -1.32 12.22 -21.73
CA HIS A 70 -1.58 12.79 -23.04
C HIS A 70 -0.41 13.73 -23.44
N ASP A 71 -0.28 14.07 -24.72
CA ASP A 71 0.85 14.86 -25.22
C ASP A 71 1.03 16.22 -24.53
N ASP A 72 -0.08 16.89 -24.21
CA ASP A 72 -0.13 18.18 -23.49
C ASP A 72 0.23 18.07 -21.99
N GLU A 73 0.33 16.85 -21.46
CA GLU A 73 0.66 16.57 -20.06
C GLU A 73 2.14 16.24 -19.85
N LEU A 74 2.91 16.01 -20.93
CA LEU A 74 4.33 15.65 -20.85
C LEU A 74 5.19 16.72 -20.17
N GLU A 75 5.07 17.98 -20.59
CA GLU A 75 5.85 19.08 -20.00
C GLU A 75 5.43 19.36 -18.53
N PRO A 76 4.14 19.44 -18.18
CA PRO A 76 3.72 19.49 -16.78
C PRO A 76 4.24 18.32 -15.93
N ALA A 77 4.27 17.10 -16.47
CA ALA A 77 4.80 15.93 -15.75
C ALA A 77 6.32 16.02 -15.55
N ARG A 78 7.06 16.50 -16.56
CA ARG A 78 8.50 16.78 -16.45
C ARG A 78 8.80 17.82 -15.37
N GLN A 79 8.05 18.93 -15.36
CA GLN A 79 8.20 19.97 -14.32
C GLN A 79 7.91 19.43 -12.92
N LEU A 80 6.88 18.60 -12.77
CA LEU A 80 6.57 17.95 -11.50
C LEU A 80 7.70 17.02 -11.03
N ALA A 81 8.37 16.30 -11.94
CA ALA A 81 9.52 15.48 -11.60
C ALA A 81 10.70 16.32 -11.05
N HIS A 82 10.98 17.48 -11.65
CA HIS A 82 11.96 18.45 -11.13
C HIS A 82 11.56 18.99 -9.75
N GLN A 83 10.30 19.37 -9.56
CA GLN A 83 9.80 19.83 -8.25
C GLN A 83 9.92 18.75 -7.17
N CYS A 84 9.62 17.49 -7.50
CA CYS A 84 9.80 16.36 -6.60
C CYS A 84 11.29 16.19 -6.25
N TRP A 85 12.17 16.30 -7.23
CA TRP A 85 13.61 16.22 -6.99
C TRP A 85 14.10 17.34 -6.05
N ASP A 86 13.68 18.57 -6.28
CA ASP A 86 14.04 19.74 -5.46
C ASP A 86 13.48 19.65 -4.04
N ALA A 87 12.28 19.06 -3.88
CA ALA A 87 11.67 18.78 -2.57
C ALA A 87 12.36 17.63 -1.80
N GLY A 88 13.31 16.93 -2.41
CA GLY A 88 14.07 15.84 -1.80
C GLY A 88 13.43 14.45 -1.91
N VAL A 89 12.42 14.27 -2.76
CA VAL A 89 11.77 12.96 -3.02
C VAL A 89 12.80 11.95 -3.52
N ASP A 90 12.78 10.74 -3.00
CA ASP A 90 13.82 9.73 -3.27
C ASP A 90 13.61 9.00 -4.60
N ALA A 91 12.35 8.75 -4.98
CA ALA A 91 12.04 8.10 -6.26
C ALA A 91 10.66 8.47 -6.81
N LEU A 92 10.47 8.30 -8.12
CA LEU A 92 9.18 8.36 -8.79
C LEU A 92 8.68 6.96 -9.13
N ILE A 93 7.42 6.68 -8.83
CA ILE A 93 6.74 5.47 -9.30
C ILE A 93 6.08 5.81 -10.64
N VAL A 94 6.57 5.22 -11.73
CA VAL A 94 6.26 5.61 -13.12
C VAL A 94 5.55 4.49 -13.88
N GLN A 95 4.57 4.87 -14.69
CA GLN A 95 3.89 3.97 -15.64
C GLN A 95 4.15 4.36 -17.09
N ASP A 96 4.04 5.65 -17.42
CA ASP A 96 4.18 6.12 -18.80
C ASP A 96 5.65 6.11 -19.22
N MET A 97 5.98 5.28 -20.22
CA MET A 97 7.37 5.16 -20.69
C MET A 97 7.86 6.41 -21.42
N GLY A 98 6.96 7.32 -21.84
CA GLY A 98 7.35 8.59 -22.46
C GLY A 98 8.18 9.48 -21.53
N LEU A 99 8.03 9.31 -20.21
CA LEU A 99 8.85 10.01 -19.22
C LEU A 99 10.35 9.69 -19.35
N LEU A 100 10.72 8.50 -19.84
CA LEU A 100 12.12 8.12 -20.02
C LEU A 100 12.79 8.85 -21.20
N GLU A 101 12.00 9.42 -22.11
CA GLU A 101 12.46 10.22 -23.24
C GLU A 101 12.49 11.74 -22.92
N LEU A 102 12.13 12.14 -21.69
CA LEU A 102 12.17 13.53 -21.24
C LEU A 102 13.44 13.83 -20.43
N ASP A 103 13.80 15.12 -20.37
CA ASP A 103 14.86 15.63 -19.50
C ASP A 103 14.39 15.68 -18.03
N LEU A 104 14.53 14.55 -17.35
CA LEU A 104 14.25 14.37 -15.93
C LEU A 104 15.50 14.66 -15.07
N PRO A 105 15.32 15.13 -13.81
CA PRO A 105 16.42 15.19 -12.85
C PRO A 105 17.00 13.78 -12.58
N PRO A 106 18.16 13.64 -11.90
CA PRO A 106 18.75 12.34 -11.56
C PRO A 106 17.97 11.58 -10.46
N ILE A 107 16.64 11.72 -10.44
CA ILE A 107 15.71 11.05 -9.55
C ILE A 107 15.59 9.58 -9.90
N ASP A 108 15.54 8.73 -8.88
CA ASP A 108 15.41 7.30 -9.08
C ASP A 108 14.00 6.91 -9.57
N LEU A 109 13.90 5.85 -10.36
CA LEU A 109 12.67 5.46 -11.05
C LEU A 109 12.27 4.03 -10.68
N HIS A 110 11.02 3.90 -10.24
CA HIS A 110 10.40 2.62 -9.90
C HIS A 110 9.29 2.30 -10.91
N ALA A 111 9.33 1.12 -11.54
CA ALA A 111 8.35 0.72 -12.53
C ALA A 111 7.04 0.32 -11.83
N SER A 112 5.97 1.06 -12.07
CA SER A 112 4.67 0.86 -11.41
C SER A 112 4.08 -0.52 -11.70
N THR A 113 3.24 -1.02 -10.80
CA THR A 113 2.43 -2.23 -11.04
C THR A 113 1.52 -2.07 -12.26
N GLN A 114 1.21 -0.81 -12.64
CA GLN A 114 0.46 -0.50 -13.86
C GLN A 114 1.23 -0.80 -15.16
N CYS A 115 2.52 -1.13 -15.11
CA CYS A 115 3.32 -1.56 -16.26
C CYS A 115 3.10 -3.02 -16.67
N ASP A 116 2.16 -3.73 -16.02
CA ASP A 116 1.83 -5.15 -16.24
C ASP A 116 3.06 -6.08 -16.21
N ILE A 117 3.89 -5.95 -15.17
CA ILE A 117 5.13 -6.75 -15.03
C ILE A 117 4.78 -8.15 -14.49
N ARG A 118 4.51 -9.08 -15.41
CA ARG A 118 4.13 -10.47 -15.09
C ARG A 118 5.13 -11.54 -15.53
N THR A 119 6.05 -11.21 -16.43
CA THR A 119 7.01 -12.17 -16.99
C THR A 119 8.45 -11.79 -16.67
N PRO A 120 9.38 -12.77 -16.57
CA PRO A 120 10.80 -12.51 -16.40
C PRO A 120 11.38 -11.59 -17.49
N GLU A 121 10.95 -11.73 -18.74
CA GLU A 121 11.45 -10.95 -19.88
C GLU A 121 11.06 -9.48 -19.76
N LYS A 122 9.80 -9.18 -19.39
CA LYS A 122 9.32 -7.81 -19.17
C LYS A 122 10.00 -7.19 -17.96
N ALA A 123 10.18 -7.94 -16.87
CA ALA A 123 10.89 -7.47 -15.69
C ALA A 123 12.36 -7.13 -16.00
N ARG A 124 13.04 -7.98 -16.76
CA ARG A 124 14.40 -7.74 -17.22
C ARG A 124 14.49 -6.51 -18.12
N PHE A 125 13.57 -6.36 -19.07
CA PHE A 125 13.51 -5.18 -19.91
C PHE A 125 13.38 -3.89 -19.08
N MET A 126 12.52 -3.87 -18.05
CA MET A 126 12.36 -2.68 -17.19
C MET A 126 13.66 -2.35 -16.44
N ALA A 127 14.34 -3.35 -15.89
CA ALA A 127 15.64 -3.15 -15.26
C ALA A 127 16.69 -2.56 -16.22
N ASP A 128 16.74 -3.09 -17.44
CA ASP A 128 17.68 -2.66 -18.49
C ASP A 128 17.33 -1.27 -19.06
N ALA A 129 16.06 -0.86 -18.99
CA ALA A 129 15.58 0.48 -19.35
C ALA A 129 15.88 1.54 -18.27
N GLY A 130 16.51 1.16 -17.15
CA GLY A 130 16.95 2.10 -16.11
C GLY A 130 16.02 2.22 -14.89
N PHE A 131 15.15 1.23 -14.65
CA PHE A 131 14.39 1.15 -13.40
C PHE A 131 15.20 0.42 -12.31
N SER A 132 15.35 1.03 -11.13
CA SER A 132 16.04 0.43 -9.98
C SER A 132 15.14 -0.52 -9.17
N GLN A 133 13.82 -0.34 -9.27
CA GLN A 133 12.82 -1.13 -8.56
C GLN A 133 11.64 -1.43 -9.48
N ILE A 134 11.15 -2.67 -9.43
CA ILE A 134 10.03 -3.13 -10.24
C ILE A 134 8.90 -3.64 -9.36
N VAL A 135 7.70 -3.10 -9.56
CA VAL A 135 6.51 -3.52 -8.83
C VAL A 135 5.80 -4.60 -9.61
N LEU A 136 5.86 -5.84 -9.12
CA LEU A 136 5.24 -6.98 -9.79
C LEU A 136 3.71 -6.90 -9.72
N ALA A 137 3.06 -7.57 -10.67
CA ALA A 137 1.63 -7.77 -10.58
C ALA A 137 1.28 -8.66 -9.37
N ARG A 138 0.06 -8.50 -8.82
CA ARG A 138 -0.34 -9.13 -7.54
C ARG A 138 -0.70 -10.60 -7.70
N GLU A 139 -1.02 -10.99 -8.92
CA GLU A 139 -1.52 -12.30 -9.32
C GLU A 139 -0.43 -13.36 -9.50
N LEU A 140 0.85 -13.02 -9.33
CA LEU A 140 1.95 -13.98 -9.47
C LEU A 140 2.00 -14.93 -8.27
N THR A 141 2.32 -16.19 -8.56
CA THR A 141 2.71 -17.18 -7.55
C THR A 141 4.11 -16.88 -7.02
N ILE A 142 4.46 -17.38 -5.83
CA ILE A 142 5.81 -17.25 -5.26
C ILE A 142 6.89 -17.83 -6.20
N ALA A 143 6.57 -18.93 -6.90
CA ALA A 143 7.49 -19.52 -7.88
C ALA A 143 7.68 -18.64 -9.12
N GLU A 144 6.61 -17.99 -9.61
CA GLU A 144 6.70 -17.00 -10.70
C GLU A 144 7.54 -15.78 -10.27
N ILE A 145 7.41 -15.32 -9.02
CA ILE A 145 8.25 -14.25 -8.45
C ILE A 145 9.73 -14.65 -8.42
N ALA A 146 10.04 -15.88 -7.96
CA ALA A 146 11.42 -16.39 -7.95
C ALA A 146 12.02 -16.49 -9.36
N ALA A 147 11.21 -16.85 -10.37
CA ALA A 147 11.64 -16.85 -11.76
C ALA A 147 11.96 -15.43 -12.28
N VAL A 148 11.17 -14.43 -11.87
CA VAL A 148 11.47 -13.01 -12.17
C VAL A 148 12.78 -12.59 -11.50
N ARG A 149 12.98 -12.94 -10.22
CA ARG A 149 14.23 -12.65 -9.49
C ARG A 149 15.46 -13.22 -10.21
N ALA A 150 15.36 -14.43 -10.75
CA ALA A 150 16.46 -15.06 -11.48
C ALA A 150 16.83 -14.34 -12.80
N ALA A 151 15.91 -13.56 -13.39
CA ALA A 151 16.14 -12.88 -14.66
C ALA A 151 16.70 -11.46 -14.51
N VAL A 152 16.45 -10.79 -13.36
CA VAL A 152 16.80 -9.38 -13.15
C VAL A 152 18.10 -9.21 -12.35
N PRO A 153 18.91 -8.15 -12.59
CA PRO A 153 20.16 -7.89 -11.87
C PRO A 153 19.97 -7.79 -10.35
N GLU A 154 20.92 -8.32 -9.55
CA GLU A 154 20.80 -8.45 -8.09
C GLU A 154 20.49 -7.14 -7.37
N ASP A 155 21.01 -6.02 -7.88
CA ASP A 155 20.82 -4.67 -7.34
C ASP A 155 19.43 -4.07 -7.65
N VAL A 156 18.64 -4.69 -8.52
CA VAL A 156 17.25 -4.28 -8.80
C VAL A 156 16.32 -4.83 -7.73
N VAL A 157 15.55 -3.95 -7.09
CA VAL A 157 14.59 -4.34 -6.04
C VAL A 157 13.30 -4.86 -6.66
N ILE A 158 12.85 -6.02 -6.19
CA ILE A 158 11.51 -6.53 -6.49
C ILE A 158 10.56 -6.08 -5.39
N GLU A 159 9.53 -5.34 -5.78
CA GLU A 159 8.44 -4.88 -4.90
C GLU A 159 7.18 -5.74 -5.11
N HIS A 160 6.56 -6.18 -4.02
CA HIS A 160 5.31 -6.95 -4.06
C HIS A 160 4.28 -6.44 -3.04
N PHE A 161 3.00 -6.40 -3.43
CA PHE A 161 1.93 -6.02 -2.51
C PHE A 161 1.66 -7.12 -1.48
N VAL A 162 1.67 -6.76 -0.20
CA VAL A 162 1.43 -7.72 0.89
C VAL A 162 0.06 -7.57 1.56
N HIS A 163 -0.59 -6.41 1.38
CA HIS A 163 -1.84 -6.11 2.08
C HIS A 163 -2.76 -5.17 1.29
N GLY A 164 -4.06 -5.27 1.55
CA GLY A 164 -5.08 -4.30 1.12
C GLY A 164 -5.86 -4.73 -0.13
N ALA A 165 -6.68 -3.82 -0.65
CA ALA A 165 -7.66 -4.15 -1.68
C ALA A 165 -7.02 -4.65 -2.99
N LEU A 166 -7.48 -5.81 -3.47
CA LEU A 166 -7.08 -6.36 -4.77
C LEU A 166 -7.86 -5.73 -5.93
N CYS A 167 -7.14 -5.44 -7.02
CA CYS A 167 -7.75 -5.25 -8.32
C CYS A 167 -8.10 -6.63 -8.90
N VAL A 168 -9.29 -6.78 -9.47
CA VAL A 168 -9.65 -8.03 -10.15
C VAL A 168 -8.93 -8.16 -11.48
N ALA A 169 -8.71 -7.05 -12.18
CA ALA A 169 -8.01 -7.03 -13.46
C ALA A 169 -6.49 -7.13 -13.27
N TYR A 170 -5.80 -7.63 -14.29
CA TYR A 170 -4.37 -7.38 -14.44
C TYR A 170 -4.07 -5.89 -14.37
N SER A 171 -2.99 -5.56 -13.67
CA SER A 171 -2.70 -4.17 -13.33
C SER A 171 -2.34 -3.39 -14.60
N GLY A 172 -2.97 -2.23 -14.81
CA GLY A 172 -2.87 -1.47 -16.06
C GLY A 172 -3.78 -1.94 -17.20
N GLN A 173 -4.49 -3.07 -17.05
CA GLN A 173 -5.25 -3.74 -18.12
C GLN A 173 -6.78 -3.69 -17.88
N CYS A 174 -7.29 -2.54 -17.42
CA CYS A 174 -8.70 -2.36 -17.09
C CYS A 174 -9.27 -1.07 -17.70
N TYR A 175 -10.07 -1.24 -18.74
CA TYR A 175 -10.64 -0.19 -19.59
C TYR A 175 -12.16 -0.07 -19.44
N ILE A 176 -12.80 -0.99 -18.71
CA ILE A 176 -14.25 -1.03 -18.49
C ILE A 176 -14.81 0.30 -17.98
N SER A 177 -14.09 0.96 -17.06
CA SER A 177 -14.49 2.24 -16.49
C SER A 177 -14.55 3.33 -17.57
N HIS A 178 -13.52 3.39 -18.42
CA HIS A 178 -13.44 4.38 -19.49
C HIS A 178 -14.51 4.10 -20.55
N ALA A 179 -14.62 2.85 -20.99
CA ALA A 179 -15.61 2.44 -22.00
C ALA A 179 -17.05 2.79 -21.61
N GLN A 180 -17.40 2.65 -20.33
CA GLN A 180 -18.77 2.85 -19.84
C GLN A 180 -19.09 4.28 -19.37
N THR A 181 -18.08 5.00 -18.85
CA THR A 181 -18.30 6.27 -18.14
C THR A 181 -17.38 7.41 -18.55
N GLY A 182 -16.38 7.17 -19.40
CA GLY A 182 -15.31 8.13 -19.73
C GLY A 182 -14.22 8.25 -18.65
N ARG A 183 -14.49 7.79 -17.42
CA ARG A 183 -13.55 7.81 -16.31
C ARG A 183 -12.48 6.71 -16.45
N SER A 184 -11.20 7.05 -16.60
CA SER A 184 -10.12 6.07 -16.83
C SER A 184 -9.42 5.64 -15.54
N ALA A 185 -9.35 4.33 -15.31
CA ALA A 185 -8.57 3.75 -14.21
C ALA A 185 -7.06 3.95 -14.40
N ASN A 186 -6.57 3.91 -15.65
CA ASN A 186 -5.17 4.17 -16.02
C ASN A 186 -4.79 5.66 -15.90
N ARG A 187 -5.78 6.54 -15.72
CA ARG A 187 -5.62 7.97 -15.41
C ARG A 187 -6.07 8.34 -13.99
N GLY A 188 -6.27 7.34 -13.14
CA GLY A 188 -6.53 7.52 -11.71
C GLY A 188 -7.98 7.80 -11.31
N ASP A 189 -8.92 7.78 -12.25
CA ASP A 189 -10.36 7.99 -12.03
C ASP A 189 -11.15 6.70 -12.32
N CYS A 190 -11.02 5.70 -11.44
CA CYS A 190 -11.73 4.42 -11.60
C CYS A 190 -13.17 4.50 -11.05
N SER A 191 -14.15 4.02 -11.83
CA SER A 191 -15.57 3.93 -11.42
C SER A 191 -15.88 2.77 -10.48
N GLN A 192 -14.93 1.83 -10.30
CA GLN A 192 -15.10 0.62 -9.51
C GLN A 192 -16.23 -0.31 -10.01
N ALA A 193 -16.39 -0.44 -11.34
CA ALA A 193 -17.36 -1.35 -11.95
C ALA A 193 -17.30 -2.79 -11.39
N CYS A 194 -16.11 -3.28 -11.04
CA CYS A 194 -15.92 -4.60 -10.41
C CYS A 194 -16.60 -4.77 -9.04
N ARG A 195 -17.04 -3.68 -8.39
CA ARG A 195 -17.76 -3.70 -7.11
C ARG A 195 -19.28 -3.65 -7.28
N LEU A 196 -19.81 -3.54 -8.49
CA LEU A 196 -21.26 -3.56 -8.74
C LEU A 196 -21.83 -4.99 -8.66
N PRO A 197 -23.12 -5.15 -8.33
CA PRO A 197 -23.79 -6.45 -8.37
C PRO A 197 -24.13 -6.84 -9.82
N TYR A 198 -23.81 -8.06 -10.22
CA TYR A 198 -24.12 -8.60 -11.54
C TYR A 198 -24.96 -9.87 -11.43
N THR A 199 -25.86 -10.06 -12.39
CA THR A 199 -26.43 -11.38 -12.69
C THR A 199 -25.56 -12.05 -13.75
N VAL A 200 -25.04 -13.23 -13.45
CA VAL A 200 -24.25 -14.07 -14.36
C VAL A 200 -25.19 -15.02 -15.07
N GLN A 201 -25.18 -15.01 -16.41
CA GLN A 201 -25.97 -15.89 -17.26
C GLN A 201 -25.07 -16.75 -18.13
N ASP A 202 -25.50 -17.97 -18.44
CA ASP A 202 -24.95 -18.74 -19.54
C ASP A 202 -25.47 -18.23 -20.91
N MET A 203 -24.99 -18.82 -22.01
CA MET A 203 -25.45 -18.44 -23.36
C MET A 203 -26.91 -18.82 -23.67
N ARG A 204 -27.54 -19.64 -22.84
CA ARG A 204 -28.96 -20.02 -22.93
C ARG A 204 -29.85 -19.10 -22.09
N GLY A 205 -29.27 -18.13 -21.36
CA GLY A 205 -29.98 -17.22 -20.47
C GLY A 205 -30.26 -17.78 -19.07
N GLN A 206 -29.74 -18.95 -18.73
CA GLN A 206 -29.88 -19.53 -17.39
C GLN A 206 -29.02 -18.76 -16.39
N VAL A 207 -29.59 -18.46 -15.22
CA VAL A 207 -28.91 -17.69 -14.19
C VAL A 207 -27.98 -18.60 -13.40
N VAL A 208 -26.68 -18.31 -13.46
CA VAL A 208 -25.62 -18.96 -12.67
C VAL A 208 -25.49 -18.31 -11.30
N ALA A 209 -25.56 -16.97 -11.26
CA ALA A 209 -25.55 -16.18 -10.03
C ALA A 209 -26.43 -14.95 -10.21
N PHE A 210 -27.27 -14.64 -9.21
CA PHE A 210 -28.22 -13.53 -9.28
C PHE A 210 -27.80 -12.37 -8.38
N GLN A 211 -27.59 -11.18 -8.97
CA GLN A 211 -27.25 -9.95 -8.25
C GLN A 211 -26.12 -10.10 -7.22
N LYS A 212 -25.01 -10.71 -7.63
CA LYS A 212 -23.81 -10.94 -6.78
C LYS A 212 -22.66 -10.05 -7.22
N HIS A 213 -21.76 -9.72 -6.29
CA HIS A 213 -20.54 -8.95 -6.56
C HIS A 213 -19.42 -9.86 -7.12
N VAL A 214 -19.69 -10.56 -8.22
CA VAL A 214 -18.84 -11.66 -8.73
C VAL A 214 -17.44 -11.24 -9.18
N LEU A 215 -17.24 -9.95 -9.45
CA LEU A 215 -15.93 -9.36 -9.78
C LEU A 215 -15.23 -8.71 -8.58
N SER A 216 -15.86 -8.71 -7.40
CA SER A 216 -15.31 -8.17 -6.18
C SER A 216 -14.43 -9.21 -5.51
N LEU A 217 -13.15 -8.91 -5.34
CA LEU A 217 -12.21 -9.77 -4.61
C LEU A 217 -12.16 -9.40 -3.12
N LYS A 218 -11.80 -10.39 -2.30
CA LYS A 218 -11.32 -10.19 -0.93
C LYS A 218 -10.03 -9.35 -0.95
N ASP A 219 -9.65 -8.82 0.20
CA ASP A 219 -8.43 -8.02 0.32
C ASP A 219 -7.21 -8.96 0.45
N ASN A 220 -6.06 -8.54 -0.08
CA ASN A 220 -4.79 -9.26 0.00
C ASN A 220 -4.31 -9.30 1.46
N ASN A 221 -3.80 -10.45 1.89
CA ASN A 221 -3.11 -10.61 3.15
C ASN A 221 -2.01 -11.68 3.03
N GLN A 222 -0.76 -11.23 2.97
CA GLN A 222 0.42 -12.08 2.84
C GLN A 222 1.12 -12.34 4.18
N SER A 223 0.46 -12.13 5.33
CA SER A 223 1.09 -12.29 6.66
C SER A 223 1.75 -13.67 6.84
N ALA A 224 1.12 -14.73 6.32
CA ALA A 224 1.64 -16.10 6.39
C ALA A 224 2.74 -16.40 5.36
N ASN A 225 2.95 -15.54 4.38
CA ASN A 225 3.83 -15.79 3.23
C ASN A 225 5.10 -14.92 3.22
N LEU A 226 5.30 -14.03 4.21
CA LEU A 226 6.41 -13.06 4.21
C LEU A 226 7.79 -13.73 4.04
N LYS A 227 8.06 -14.79 4.79
CA LYS A 227 9.33 -15.52 4.69
C LYS A 227 9.54 -16.09 3.28
N ALA A 228 8.52 -16.75 2.72
CA ALA A 228 8.61 -17.33 1.39
C ALA A 228 8.76 -16.27 0.29
N LEU A 229 8.16 -15.09 0.47
CA LEU A 229 8.33 -13.96 -0.44
C LEU A 229 9.75 -13.38 -0.39
N ILE A 230 10.35 -13.26 0.81
CA ILE A 230 11.76 -12.85 0.96
C ILE A 230 12.68 -13.86 0.27
N GLU A 231 12.46 -15.17 0.51
CA GLU A 231 13.24 -16.24 -0.11
C GLU A 231 13.10 -16.26 -1.65
N ALA A 232 11.93 -15.86 -2.18
CA ALA A 232 11.71 -15.67 -3.61
C ALA A 232 12.36 -14.39 -4.19
N GLY A 233 12.96 -13.56 -3.34
CA GLY A 233 13.73 -12.37 -3.73
C GLY A 233 12.96 -11.04 -3.68
N VAL A 234 11.83 -10.98 -2.97
CA VAL A 234 11.13 -9.70 -2.70
C VAL A 234 11.96 -8.88 -1.72
N GLY A 235 12.34 -7.66 -2.13
CA GLY A 235 13.11 -6.72 -1.32
C GLY A 235 12.29 -5.55 -0.76
N SER A 236 11.10 -5.30 -1.30
CA SER A 236 10.17 -4.27 -0.80
C SER A 236 8.74 -4.81 -0.69
N PHE A 237 8.17 -4.70 0.50
CA PHE A 237 6.80 -5.07 0.81
C PHE A 237 5.89 -3.86 0.81
N LYS A 238 4.94 -3.83 -0.13
CA LYS A 238 4.02 -2.71 -0.28
C LYS A 238 2.66 -2.97 0.34
N ILE A 239 2.23 -2.05 1.19
CA ILE A 239 0.87 -1.99 1.70
C ILE A 239 0.02 -1.15 0.72
N GLU A 240 -1.11 -1.68 0.24
CA GLU A 240 -2.07 -0.87 -0.51
C GLU A 240 -2.97 -0.08 0.45
N GLY A 241 -3.24 1.19 0.14
CA GLY A 241 -4.12 2.02 0.95
C GLY A 241 -3.97 3.52 0.80
N ARG A 242 -3.60 4.07 -0.36
CA ARG A 242 -3.44 5.55 -0.53
C ARG A 242 -4.68 6.40 -0.22
N TYR A 243 -5.87 5.80 -0.16
CA TYR A 243 -7.11 6.48 0.27
C TYR A 243 -7.49 6.21 1.73
N LYS A 244 -6.72 5.39 2.44
CA LYS A 244 -7.02 4.95 3.79
C LYS A 244 -6.56 5.99 4.82
N ASP A 245 -7.23 5.95 5.96
CA ASP A 245 -7.09 6.92 7.02
C ASP A 245 -5.98 6.51 8.00
N ALA A 246 -5.60 7.40 8.92
CA ALA A 246 -4.52 7.15 9.86
C ALA A 246 -4.67 5.82 10.64
N PRO A 247 -5.83 5.44 11.20
CA PRO A 247 -5.97 4.16 11.92
C PRO A 247 -5.60 2.93 11.08
N TYR A 248 -5.98 2.91 9.80
CA TYR A 248 -5.61 1.84 8.88
C TYR A 248 -4.09 1.78 8.68
N VAL A 249 -3.47 2.91 8.35
CA VAL A 249 -2.03 2.96 8.06
C VAL A 249 -1.21 2.60 9.28
N LYS A 250 -1.54 3.14 10.46
CA LYS A 250 -0.88 2.82 11.73
C LYS A 250 -0.96 1.33 12.05
N ASN A 251 -2.16 0.77 11.94
CA ASN A 251 -2.43 -0.63 12.25
C ASN A 251 -1.69 -1.59 11.32
N ILE A 252 -1.88 -1.44 10.00
CA ILE A 252 -1.30 -2.35 9.03
C ILE A 252 0.22 -2.23 8.98
N THR A 253 0.77 -1.00 9.04
CA THR A 253 2.22 -0.82 9.09
C THR A 253 2.82 -1.46 10.33
N GLY A 254 2.23 -1.23 11.51
CA GLY A 254 2.69 -1.85 12.76
C GLY A 254 2.60 -3.37 12.74
N HIS A 255 1.54 -3.93 12.14
CA HIS A 255 1.37 -5.38 11.97
C HIS A 255 2.50 -5.99 11.15
N TYR A 256 2.79 -5.45 9.96
CA TYR A 256 3.86 -6.00 9.11
C TYR A 256 5.25 -5.72 9.68
N ARG A 257 5.49 -4.56 10.30
CA ARG A 257 6.78 -4.27 10.95
C ARG A 257 7.09 -5.34 12.01
N ARG A 258 6.11 -5.65 12.87
CA ARG A 258 6.25 -6.71 13.88
C ARG A 258 6.61 -8.06 13.26
N LEU A 259 5.90 -8.47 12.20
CA LEU A 259 6.17 -9.74 11.53
C LEU A 259 7.56 -9.77 10.87
N ILE A 260 8.01 -8.68 10.26
CA ILE A 260 9.34 -8.60 9.63
C ILE A 260 10.44 -8.62 10.72
N ASP A 261 10.24 -7.92 11.84
CA ASP A 261 11.14 -7.96 12.99
C ASP A 261 11.26 -9.37 13.60
N GLU A 262 10.14 -10.09 13.72
CA GLU A 262 10.09 -11.48 14.19
C GLU A 262 10.87 -12.44 13.28
N LEU A 263 11.00 -12.14 11.98
CA LEU A 263 11.83 -12.89 11.03
C LEU A 263 13.33 -12.57 11.16
N GLY A 264 13.70 -11.51 11.89
CA GLY A 264 15.09 -11.10 12.08
C GLY A 264 15.71 -10.37 10.88
N GLU A 265 14.89 -9.84 9.97
CA GLU A 265 15.37 -9.10 8.80
C GLU A 265 15.73 -7.65 9.14
N GLN A 266 16.68 -7.09 8.40
CA GLN A 266 17.14 -5.72 8.63
C GLN A 266 16.26 -4.72 7.89
N ALA A 267 15.88 -3.64 8.58
CA ALA A 267 15.12 -2.53 8.00
C ALA A 267 15.98 -1.73 6.99
N THR A 268 15.35 -1.11 6.00
CA THR A 268 16.05 -0.18 5.09
C THR A 268 16.21 1.23 5.66
N SER A 269 15.50 1.53 6.74
CA SER A 269 15.57 2.79 7.48
C SER A 269 16.07 2.59 8.92
N SER A 270 16.22 3.68 9.67
CA SER A 270 16.88 3.73 10.98
C SER A 270 15.90 3.81 12.15
N GLY A 271 16.33 3.33 13.31
CA GLY A 271 15.59 3.40 14.56
C GLY A 271 14.59 2.25 14.77
N LYS A 272 14.19 2.08 16.02
CA LYS A 272 13.30 1.04 16.52
C LYS A 272 11.93 1.62 16.84
N THR A 273 10.89 0.93 16.39
CA THR A 273 9.50 1.30 16.68
C THR A 273 8.99 0.54 17.90
N LYS A 274 8.41 1.27 18.84
CA LYS A 274 7.60 0.76 19.95
C LYS A 274 6.15 1.12 19.71
N LEU A 275 5.31 0.11 19.50
CA LEU A 275 3.86 0.29 19.38
C LEU A 275 3.23 0.35 20.78
N LEU A 276 2.27 1.26 20.95
CA LEU A 276 1.48 1.44 22.19
C LEU A 276 0.08 0.80 22.09
N PHE A 277 -0.09 -0.08 21.11
CA PHE A 277 -1.28 -0.88 20.85
C PHE A 277 -0.84 -2.20 20.21
N THR A 278 -1.74 -3.19 20.21
CA THR A 278 -1.55 -4.44 19.46
C THR A 278 -2.20 -4.29 18.07
N PRO A 279 -1.43 -4.37 16.98
CA PRO A 279 -1.99 -4.39 15.64
C PRO A 279 -2.90 -5.60 15.40
N ASP A 280 -4.00 -5.36 14.72
CA ASP A 280 -4.97 -6.39 14.33
C ASP A 280 -5.58 -6.02 12.96
N PRO A 281 -5.16 -6.68 11.86
CA PRO A 281 -5.66 -6.39 10.52
C PRO A 281 -7.18 -6.46 10.38
N ASP A 282 -7.84 -7.33 11.16
CA ASP A 282 -9.28 -7.58 11.08
C ASP A 282 -10.10 -6.46 11.73
N LYS A 283 -9.47 -5.55 12.50
CA LYS A 283 -10.12 -4.35 13.07
C LYS A 283 -10.23 -3.17 12.11
N THR A 284 -9.64 -3.26 10.93
CA THR A 284 -9.69 -2.20 9.92
C THR A 284 -10.39 -2.66 8.66
N PHE A 285 -10.95 -1.74 7.89
CA PHE A 285 -11.75 -2.09 6.71
C PHE A 285 -11.02 -3.06 5.77
N HIS A 286 -11.60 -4.24 5.58
CA HIS A 286 -11.26 -5.24 4.57
C HIS A 286 -12.53 -5.97 4.08
N ARG A 287 -12.43 -6.78 3.01
CA ARG A 287 -13.57 -7.55 2.46
C ARG A 287 -13.39 -9.05 2.69
N GLY A 288 -12.93 -9.42 3.87
CA GLY A 288 -12.27 -10.70 4.07
C GLY A 288 -10.86 -10.70 3.50
N SER A 289 -10.14 -11.79 3.71
CA SER A 289 -8.71 -11.90 3.42
C SER A 289 -8.43 -13.07 2.47
N THR A 290 -7.44 -12.90 1.60
CA THR A 290 -6.92 -13.95 0.71
C THR A 290 -5.43 -13.71 0.45
N ASP A 291 -4.66 -14.78 0.23
CA ASP A 291 -3.30 -14.70 -0.31
C ASP A 291 -3.29 -14.66 -1.86
N TYR A 292 -4.48 -14.58 -2.44
CA TYR A 292 -4.79 -14.48 -3.85
C TYR A 292 -4.28 -15.66 -4.68
N PHE A 293 -3.07 -15.55 -5.25
CA PHE A 293 -2.45 -16.57 -6.06
C PHE A 293 -1.04 -16.95 -5.59
N ALA A 294 -0.58 -16.42 -4.44
CA ALA A 294 0.78 -16.68 -3.93
C ALA A 294 1.09 -18.20 -3.89
N ASN A 295 0.13 -18.99 -3.41
CA ASN A 295 0.19 -20.44 -3.31
C ASN A 295 -0.61 -21.18 -4.41
N GLY A 296 -0.83 -20.52 -5.55
CA GLY A 296 -1.65 -21.03 -6.65
C GLY A 296 -3.14 -20.70 -6.49
N ARG A 297 -3.97 -21.32 -7.33
CA ARG A 297 -5.39 -20.95 -7.47
C ARG A 297 -6.25 -21.49 -6.34
N GLN A 298 -6.94 -20.60 -5.62
CA GLN A 298 -7.86 -20.91 -4.52
C GLN A 298 -9.34 -20.71 -4.91
N PRO A 299 -10.29 -21.50 -4.36
CA PRO A 299 -11.72 -21.40 -4.69
C PRO A 299 -12.40 -20.14 -4.14
N ASP A 300 -11.96 -19.63 -2.99
CA ASP A 300 -12.67 -18.60 -2.22
C ASP A 300 -11.87 -17.29 -2.10
N ILE A 301 -11.56 -16.69 -3.24
CA ILE A 301 -10.86 -15.39 -3.35
C ILE A 301 -11.82 -14.20 -3.54
N GLY A 302 -13.10 -14.48 -3.75
CA GLY A 302 -14.14 -13.49 -4.05
C GLY A 302 -14.89 -13.01 -2.81
N ALA A 303 -15.28 -11.73 -2.80
CA ALA A 303 -16.20 -11.14 -1.84
C ALA A 303 -17.58 -10.95 -2.51
N PHE A 304 -18.22 -12.07 -2.86
CA PHE A 304 -19.40 -12.08 -3.75
C PHE A 304 -20.69 -11.59 -3.09
N ASP A 305 -20.80 -11.71 -1.76
CA ASP A 305 -21.99 -11.32 -1.02
C ASP A 305 -22.05 -9.81 -0.77
N THR A 306 -20.92 -9.18 -0.50
CA THR A 306 -20.88 -7.74 -0.27
C THR A 306 -19.46 -7.19 -0.48
N PRO A 307 -19.31 -5.99 -1.08
CA PRO A 307 -18.04 -5.28 -1.15
C PRO A 307 -17.82 -4.40 0.09
N ALA A 308 -18.72 -4.42 1.08
CA ALA A 308 -18.59 -3.69 2.33
C ALA A 308 -17.80 -4.50 3.37
N PHE A 309 -17.30 -3.79 4.39
CA PHE A 309 -16.69 -4.43 5.55
C PHE A 309 -17.79 -4.92 6.51
N VAL A 310 -17.88 -6.23 6.66
CA VAL A 310 -18.84 -6.91 7.55
C VAL A 310 -18.37 -6.88 9.01
N GLY A 311 -17.08 -6.65 9.26
CA GLY A 311 -16.57 -6.61 10.63
C GLY A 311 -16.32 -7.98 11.25
N MET A 312 -15.84 -7.93 12.49
CA MET A 312 -15.54 -9.12 13.29
C MET A 312 -16.79 -9.60 14.03
N PRO A 313 -16.95 -10.92 14.27
CA PRO A 313 -18.00 -11.43 15.14
C PRO A 313 -18.02 -10.73 16.50
N LEU A 314 -19.19 -10.26 16.93
CA LEU A 314 -19.36 -9.59 18.22
C LEU A 314 -20.21 -10.42 19.17
N GLY A 315 -21.41 -10.81 18.76
CA GLY A 315 -22.38 -11.45 19.65
C GLY A 315 -23.71 -11.71 18.97
N SER A 316 -24.77 -11.83 19.75
CA SER A 316 -26.12 -12.02 19.20
C SER A 316 -27.18 -11.17 19.88
N VAL A 317 -28.26 -10.88 19.16
CA VAL A 317 -29.41 -10.14 19.72
C VAL A 317 -30.11 -10.99 20.78
N ALA A 318 -30.04 -10.57 22.05
CA ALA A 318 -30.74 -11.21 23.16
C ALA A 318 -32.19 -10.70 23.29
N LYS A 319 -32.42 -9.40 23.05
CA LYS A 319 -33.75 -8.78 23.15
C LYS A 319 -33.90 -7.60 22.20
N LEU A 320 -35.12 -7.39 21.70
CA LEU A 320 -35.51 -6.19 20.99
C LEU A 320 -36.52 -5.40 21.82
N GLY A 321 -36.14 -4.16 22.14
CA GLY A 321 -37.04 -3.15 22.71
C GLY A 321 -37.66 -2.26 21.63
N PRO A 322 -38.48 -1.27 22.02
CA PRO A 322 -39.06 -0.31 21.08
C PRO A 322 -38.00 0.60 20.43
N ASP A 323 -36.95 0.95 21.17
CA ASP A 323 -35.90 1.89 20.80
C ASP A 323 -34.48 1.40 21.17
N TYR A 324 -34.35 0.12 21.56
CA TYR A 324 -33.09 -0.48 21.96
C TYR A 324 -32.95 -1.93 21.50
N ILE A 325 -31.71 -2.41 21.46
CA ILE A 325 -31.33 -3.81 21.21
C ILE A 325 -30.46 -4.25 22.39
N ASP A 326 -30.84 -5.32 23.08
CA ASP A 326 -29.91 -5.95 24.02
C ASP A 326 -29.09 -7.00 23.25
N ILE A 327 -27.76 -6.92 23.31
CA ILE A 327 -26.80 -7.80 22.65
C ILE A 327 -26.07 -8.61 23.73
N GLU A 328 -26.02 -9.92 23.55
CA GLU A 328 -25.21 -10.82 24.34
C GLU A 328 -23.83 -10.99 23.70
N THR A 329 -22.78 -10.56 24.40
CA THR A 329 -21.38 -10.63 23.99
C THR A 329 -20.44 -10.56 25.20
N THR A 330 -19.30 -11.25 25.12
CA THR A 330 -18.18 -11.11 26.08
C THR A 330 -17.27 -9.92 25.77
N GLU A 331 -17.36 -9.37 24.56
CA GLU A 331 -16.54 -8.25 24.12
C GLU A 331 -17.02 -6.93 24.74
N ALA A 332 -16.08 -6.03 25.00
CA ALA A 332 -16.42 -4.68 25.45
C ALA A 332 -17.06 -3.88 24.30
N MET A 333 -18.10 -3.10 24.58
CA MET A 333 -18.75 -2.19 23.63
C MET A 333 -18.53 -0.73 23.99
N ALA A 334 -18.48 0.14 22.98
CA ALA A 334 -18.35 1.58 23.15
C ALA A 334 -19.39 2.37 22.34
N ASN A 335 -19.72 3.57 22.83
CA ASN A 335 -20.50 4.52 22.04
C ASN A 335 -19.76 4.83 20.74
N GLY A 336 -20.49 4.88 19.62
CA GLY A 336 -19.96 5.08 18.28
C GLY A 336 -19.58 3.79 17.55
N ASP A 337 -19.67 2.61 18.19
CA ASP A 337 -19.40 1.33 17.53
C ASP A 337 -20.31 1.15 16.30
N GLY A 338 -19.74 0.63 15.22
CA GLY A 338 -20.48 0.22 14.03
C GLY A 338 -20.82 -1.25 14.15
N LEU A 339 -22.11 -1.56 14.07
CA LEU A 339 -22.62 -2.93 14.12
C LEU A 339 -23.22 -3.30 12.77
N SER A 340 -23.01 -4.53 12.35
CA SER A 340 -23.55 -5.02 11.08
C SER A 340 -23.95 -6.49 11.14
N TRP A 341 -24.81 -6.87 10.22
CA TRP A 341 -25.27 -8.25 10.05
C TRP A 341 -25.65 -8.48 8.59
N GLN A 342 -25.69 -9.75 8.21
CA GLN A 342 -26.15 -10.12 6.88
C GLN A 342 -27.68 -10.05 6.80
N TYR A 343 -28.21 -9.34 5.81
CA TYR A 343 -29.63 -9.31 5.51
C TYR A 343 -29.86 -9.51 4.01
N LYS A 344 -30.50 -10.65 3.66
CA LYS A 344 -30.65 -11.10 2.27
C LYS A 344 -29.27 -11.19 1.58
N GLN A 345 -29.10 -10.48 0.46
CA GLN A 345 -27.87 -10.46 -0.34
C GLN A 345 -27.02 -9.22 -0.08
N ALA A 346 -27.19 -8.56 1.08
CA ALA A 346 -26.47 -7.35 1.45
C ALA A 346 -26.12 -7.33 2.93
N SER A 347 -25.22 -6.42 3.31
CA SER A 347 -24.98 -6.09 4.71
C SER A 347 -25.95 -5.00 5.15
N ALA A 348 -26.63 -5.22 6.28
CA ALA A 348 -27.31 -4.17 7.03
C ALA A 348 -26.45 -3.76 8.22
N GLY A 349 -26.71 -2.59 8.80
CA GLY A 349 -25.94 -2.10 9.94
C GLY A 349 -26.50 -0.84 10.57
N LEU A 350 -25.94 -0.50 11.73
CA LEU A 350 -26.29 0.65 12.55
C LEU A 350 -25.04 1.21 13.24
N GLN A 351 -25.11 2.46 13.69
CA GLN A 351 -24.16 3.00 14.65
C GLN A 351 -24.78 2.94 16.05
N ALA A 352 -24.04 2.41 17.02
CA ALA A 352 -24.44 2.37 18.42
C ALA A 352 -24.22 3.75 19.05
N ASN A 353 -25.26 4.59 19.11
CA ASN A 353 -25.14 5.94 19.69
C ASN A 353 -24.85 5.88 21.19
N THR A 354 -25.59 5.06 21.91
CA THR A 354 -25.39 4.81 23.35
C THR A 354 -25.32 3.31 23.60
N VAL A 355 -24.32 2.88 24.36
CA VAL A 355 -24.19 1.52 24.86
C VAL A 355 -24.14 1.51 26.38
N GLU A 356 -24.89 0.60 27.00
CA GLU A 356 -24.97 0.44 28.45
C GLU A 356 -24.70 -1.01 28.82
N ARG A 357 -23.82 -1.24 29.79
CA ARG A 357 -23.58 -2.59 30.30
C ARG A 357 -24.65 -2.97 31.31
N LEU A 358 -25.48 -3.96 30.99
CA LEU A 358 -26.56 -4.45 31.86
C LEU A 358 -26.14 -5.66 32.70
N GLY A 359 -25.07 -6.35 32.31
CA GLY A 359 -24.55 -7.52 33.02
C GLY A 359 -23.15 -7.92 32.57
N ALA A 360 -22.71 -9.12 32.97
CA ALA A 360 -21.39 -9.62 32.61
C ALA A 360 -21.21 -9.69 31.08
N THR A 361 -22.23 -10.21 30.38
CA THR A 361 -22.26 -10.44 28.93
C THR A 361 -23.39 -9.72 28.20
N LEU A 362 -24.18 -8.89 28.89
CA LEU A 362 -25.37 -8.25 28.30
C LEU A 362 -25.18 -6.74 28.19
N TRP A 363 -25.39 -6.22 26.98
CA TRP A 363 -25.25 -4.82 26.64
C TRP A 363 -26.52 -4.29 25.98
N ARG A 364 -27.00 -3.13 26.41
CA ARG A 364 -28.07 -2.40 25.71
C ARG A 364 -27.46 -1.42 24.71
N VAL A 365 -27.98 -1.42 23.49
CA VAL A 365 -27.58 -0.53 22.41
C VAL A 365 -28.77 0.30 21.98
N HIS A 366 -28.62 1.62 22.01
CA HIS A 366 -29.51 2.57 21.36
C HIS A 366 -28.92 2.97 20.01
N PRO A 367 -29.57 2.61 18.89
CA PRO A 367 -29.07 2.86 17.54
C PRO A 367 -29.22 4.32 17.12
N ASP A 368 -28.53 4.69 16.04
CA ASP A 368 -28.65 5.97 15.34
C ASP A 368 -29.96 6.15 14.56
N LYS A 369 -30.72 5.06 14.38
CA LYS A 369 -31.95 5.01 13.59
C LYS A 369 -33.03 4.20 14.31
N PRO A 370 -34.33 4.49 14.09
CA PRO A 370 -35.41 3.70 14.67
C PRO A 370 -35.30 2.20 14.31
N ILE A 371 -35.57 1.32 15.28
CA ILE A 371 -35.50 -0.15 15.09
C ILE A 371 -36.33 -0.64 13.91
N LYS A 372 -37.51 -0.03 13.68
CA LYS A 372 -38.40 -0.36 12.56
C LYS A 372 -37.76 -0.15 11.17
N ASP A 373 -36.75 0.72 11.07
CA ASP A 373 -36.05 1.03 9.83
C ASP A 373 -34.83 0.10 9.62
N LEU A 374 -34.50 -0.74 10.61
CA LEU A 374 -33.39 -1.69 10.58
C LEU A 374 -33.89 -3.10 10.15
N PRO A 375 -33.52 -3.57 8.96
CA PRO A 375 -34.12 -4.77 8.40
C PRO A 375 -33.57 -6.06 9.04
N GLY A 376 -34.47 -7.00 9.30
CA GLY A 376 -34.11 -8.38 9.66
C GLY A 376 -33.63 -8.61 11.09
N LEU A 377 -33.66 -7.59 11.95
CA LEU A 377 -33.40 -7.74 13.38
C LEU A 377 -34.39 -8.71 14.01
N LYS A 378 -33.87 -9.71 14.71
CA LYS A 378 -34.63 -10.69 15.50
C LYS A 378 -33.76 -11.25 16.62
N VAL A 379 -34.38 -11.74 17.68
CA VAL A 379 -33.66 -12.46 18.74
C VAL A 379 -32.90 -13.66 18.15
N GLY A 380 -31.66 -13.86 18.61
CA GLY A 380 -30.72 -14.87 18.12
C GLY A 380 -29.96 -14.49 16.85
N LEU A 381 -30.19 -13.31 16.26
CA LEU A 381 -29.42 -12.84 15.11
C LEU A 381 -27.97 -12.56 15.51
N ALA A 382 -27.02 -13.11 14.77
CA ALA A 382 -25.60 -12.80 14.93
C ALA A 382 -25.29 -11.37 14.47
N ILE A 383 -24.52 -10.66 15.29
CA ILE A 383 -24.07 -9.28 15.06
C ILE A 383 -22.53 -9.28 14.97
N ASN A 384 -22.02 -8.54 14.00
CA ASN A 384 -20.61 -8.25 13.83
C ASN A 384 -20.34 -6.78 14.19
N ARG A 385 -19.10 -6.47 14.59
CA ARG A 385 -18.59 -5.11 14.76
C ARG A 385 -17.73 -4.74 13.55
N ASN A 386 -18.23 -3.82 12.72
CA ASN A 386 -17.50 -3.30 11.55
C ASN A 386 -16.83 -1.95 11.79
N ARG A 387 -16.96 -1.41 13.00
CA ARG A 387 -16.18 -0.26 13.48
C ARG A 387 -16.02 -0.36 15.00
N ASP A 388 -14.78 -0.51 15.45
CA ASP A 388 -14.40 -0.45 16.87
C ASP A 388 -14.02 1.00 17.22
N HIS A 389 -14.98 1.76 17.74
CA HIS A 389 -14.81 3.20 17.91
C HIS A 389 -13.74 3.53 18.94
N ALA A 390 -13.73 2.82 20.07
CA ALA A 390 -12.73 3.02 21.12
C ALA A 390 -11.31 2.76 20.62
N TRP A 391 -11.12 1.70 19.84
CA TRP A 391 -9.83 1.37 19.24
C TRP A 391 -9.40 2.40 18.18
N GLU A 392 -10.31 2.85 17.31
CA GLU A 392 -10.03 3.93 16.35
C GLU A 392 -9.61 5.22 17.06
N GLN A 393 -10.32 5.62 18.12
CA GLN A 393 -9.98 6.82 18.90
C GLN A 393 -8.62 6.71 19.60
N ALA A 394 -8.23 5.51 20.03
CA ALA A 394 -6.90 5.28 20.58
C ALA A 394 -5.81 5.52 19.52
N LEU A 395 -6.06 5.10 18.26
CA LEU A 395 -5.12 5.31 17.15
C LEU A 395 -5.06 6.73 16.62
N LEU A 396 -6.06 7.58 16.88
CA LEU A 396 -5.99 9.01 16.56
C LEU A 396 -5.05 9.77 17.50
N LYS A 397 -4.70 9.18 18.65
CA LYS A 397 -3.71 9.71 19.58
C LYS A 397 -2.32 9.15 19.27
N LYS A 398 -1.34 9.53 20.08
CA LYS A 398 0.01 8.93 20.02
C LYS A 398 -0.07 7.44 20.33
N SER A 399 0.22 6.62 19.33
CA SER A 399 0.10 5.16 19.36
C SER A 399 1.40 4.43 19.05
N ALA A 400 2.47 5.15 18.71
CA ALA A 400 3.80 4.60 18.55
C ALA A 400 4.88 5.62 18.90
N GLU A 401 6.07 5.13 19.15
CA GLU A 401 7.31 5.90 19.23
C GLU A 401 8.36 5.23 18.37
N ARG A 402 9.12 6.03 17.63
CA ARG A 402 10.30 5.54 16.90
C ARG A 402 11.52 6.28 17.39
N LYS A 403 12.54 5.53 17.82
CA LYS A 403 13.77 6.09 18.40
C LYS A 403 15.00 5.42 17.80
N ILE A 404 16.04 6.20 17.59
CA ILE A 404 17.34 5.77 17.09
C ILE A 404 18.23 5.46 18.31
N PRO A 405 18.69 4.22 18.46
CA PRO A 405 19.64 3.86 19.52
C PRO A 405 20.93 4.68 19.38
N VAL A 406 21.41 5.25 20.49
CA VAL A 406 22.69 5.97 20.55
C VAL A 406 23.53 5.53 21.74
N GLU A 407 24.83 5.39 21.52
CA GLU A 407 25.83 5.29 22.57
C GLU A 407 26.45 6.66 22.82
N ALA A 408 26.68 6.99 24.10
CA ALA A 408 27.31 8.23 24.50
C ALA A 408 28.68 7.97 25.13
N ARG A 409 29.64 8.85 24.82
CA ARG A 409 30.96 8.91 25.45
C ARG A 409 31.19 10.33 25.95
N CYS A 410 31.23 10.50 27.27
CA CYS A 410 31.54 11.77 27.92
C CYS A 410 32.99 11.75 28.43
N ALA A 411 33.84 12.63 27.92
CA ALA A 411 35.25 12.71 28.27
C ALA A 411 35.62 14.07 28.89
N GLU A 412 36.43 14.04 29.94
CA GLU A 412 37.08 15.23 30.51
C GLU A 412 38.07 15.82 29.48
N THR A 413 38.02 17.13 29.31
CA THR A 413 38.94 17.91 28.47
C THR A 413 39.76 18.85 29.34
N ALA A 414 40.68 19.63 28.76
CA ALA A 414 41.56 20.50 29.52
C ALA A 414 40.83 21.56 30.36
N ASP A 415 39.66 22.02 29.89
CA ASP A 415 38.90 23.14 30.45
C ASP A 415 37.39 22.84 30.60
N GLY A 416 36.99 21.57 30.48
CA GLY A 416 35.58 21.17 30.63
C GLY A 416 35.31 19.74 30.14
N PHE A 417 34.24 19.54 29.36
CA PHE A 417 33.81 18.22 28.92
C PHE A 417 33.45 18.15 27.43
N ALA A 418 33.70 16.99 26.83
CA ALA A 418 33.22 16.62 25.51
C ALA A 418 32.19 15.50 25.63
N LEU A 419 31.09 15.59 24.88
CA LEU A 419 30.11 14.53 24.74
C LEU A 419 30.02 14.12 23.28
N THR A 420 30.40 12.88 23.00
CA THR A 420 30.23 12.24 21.69
C THR A 420 29.02 11.33 21.74
N LEU A 421 28.12 11.47 20.77
CA LEU A 421 27.02 10.54 20.54
C LEU A 421 27.28 9.80 19.24
N THR A 422 27.11 8.48 19.23
CA THR A 422 27.22 7.62 18.05
C THR A 422 25.94 6.82 17.92
N ASP A 423 25.29 6.87 16.77
CA ASP A 423 24.05 6.12 16.53
C ASP A 423 24.25 4.73 15.93
N SER A 424 23.15 3.99 15.78
CA SER A 424 23.13 2.64 15.22
C SER A 424 23.58 2.54 13.76
N ASP A 425 23.65 3.65 13.02
CA ASP A 425 24.16 3.69 11.65
C ASP A 425 25.66 4.04 11.61
N GLY A 426 26.29 4.22 12.77
CA GLY A 426 27.70 4.60 12.92
C GLY A 426 27.97 6.09 12.73
N ILE A 427 26.92 6.94 12.69
CA ILE A 427 27.08 8.38 12.56
C ILE A 427 27.37 8.95 13.95
N ALA A 428 28.42 9.75 14.05
CA ALA A 428 28.89 10.30 15.31
C ALA A 428 29.03 11.83 15.25
N ALA A 429 28.74 12.48 16.36
CA ALA A 429 28.97 13.92 16.54
C ALA A 429 29.41 14.22 17.97
N THR A 430 30.25 15.25 18.13
CA THR A 430 30.80 15.66 19.42
C THR A 430 30.47 17.12 19.70
N ALA A 431 29.91 17.38 20.88
CA ALA A 431 29.83 18.73 21.45
C ALA A 431 30.86 18.89 22.57
N ARG A 432 31.31 20.12 22.80
CA ARG A 432 32.26 20.47 23.86
C ARG A 432 31.73 21.65 24.66
N ILE A 433 31.98 21.66 25.96
CA ILE A 433 31.63 22.77 26.83
C ILE A 433 32.78 23.06 27.79
N VAL A 434 33.12 24.34 27.91
CA VAL A 434 34.05 24.84 28.92
C VAL A 434 33.28 25.05 30.20
N CYS A 435 33.76 24.50 31.32
CA CYS A 435 33.10 24.68 32.60
C CYS A 435 34.03 24.43 33.79
N GLU A 436 33.76 25.13 34.88
CA GLU A 436 34.34 24.80 36.17
C GLU A 436 33.75 23.48 36.70
N SER A 437 34.59 22.69 37.35
CA SER A 437 34.17 21.45 38.00
C SER A 437 34.95 21.21 39.29
N GLN A 438 34.32 20.53 40.25
CA GLN A 438 34.91 20.26 41.57
C GLN A 438 34.83 18.77 41.89
N GLN A 439 35.79 18.22 42.63
CA GLN A 439 35.78 16.79 42.96
C GLN A 439 34.51 16.43 43.77
N SER A 440 33.83 15.34 43.42
CA SER A 440 32.62 14.91 44.13
C SER A 440 32.30 13.42 43.93
N GLN A 441 31.96 12.74 45.03
CA GLN A 441 31.59 11.31 45.01
C GLN A 441 30.24 11.02 44.33
N HIS A 442 29.40 12.04 44.12
CA HIS A 442 28.09 11.90 43.45
C HIS A 442 28.11 12.39 42.00
N ALA A 443 29.27 12.74 41.46
CA ALA A 443 29.41 13.31 40.13
C ALA A 443 28.88 12.38 39.02
N GLU A 444 29.18 11.08 39.11
CA GLU A 444 28.84 10.11 38.08
C GLU A 444 27.34 9.92 37.91
N SER A 445 26.61 9.76 39.03
CA SER A 445 25.17 9.58 38.99
C SER A 445 24.44 10.82 38.46
N VAL A 446 24.93 12.03 38.77
CA VAL A 446 24.39 13.27 38.22
C VAL A 446 24.64 13.36 36.71
N LEU A 447 25.81 12.95 36.23
CA LEU A 447 26.11 12.90 34.80
C LEU A 447 25.23 11.90 34.06
N GLN A 448 25.13 10.67 34.57
CA GLN A 448 24.25 9.65 34.02
C GLN A 448 22.80 10.15 33.96
N GLU A 449 22.31 10.78 35.03
CA GLU A 449 20.96 11.32 35.08
C GLU A 449 20.75 12.46 34.05
N GLN A 450 21.66 13.44 33.97
CA GLN A 450 21.45 14.61 33.11
C GLN A 450 21.71 14.31 31.63
N LEU A 451 22.73 13.51 31.31
CA LEU A 451 23.05 13.12 29.94
C LEU A 451 22.10 12.04 29.41
N GLY A 452 21.53 11.21 30.29
CA GLY A 452 20.56 10.17 29.92
C GLY A 452 19.18 10.68 29.50
N ARG A 453 18.85 11.96 29.77
CA ARG A 453 17.54 12.54 29.48
C ARG A 453 17.39 12.93 28.00
N MET A 454 17.14 11.96 27.13
CA MET A 454 16.93 12.20 25.68
C MET A 454 15.55 12.78 25.33
N GLY A 455 14.56 12.74 26.23
CA GLY A 455 13.30 13.47 26.11
C GLY A 455 12.54 13.24 24.79
N THR A 456 12.12 14.33 24.14
CA THR A 456 11.35 14.33 22.89
C THR A 456 12.19 14.20 21.62
N THR A 457 13.50 14.01 21.73
CA THR A 457 14.41 13.87 20.58
C THR A 457 14.17 12.54 19.85
N ASP A 458 14.73 12.34 18.67
CA ASP A 458 14.61 11.05 17.98
C ASP A 458 15.50 9.96 18.55
N PHE A 459 16.28 10.24 19.59
CA PHE A 459 17.31 9.34 20.08
C PHE A 459 16.89 8.67 21.40
N GLU A 460 17.39 7.45 21.59
CA GLU A 460 17.29 6.69 22.83
C GLU A 460 18.69 6.24 23.24
N LEU A 461 19.12 6.63 24.44
CA LEU A 461 20.44 6.29 24.95
C LEU A 461 20.48 4.82 25.37
N THR A 462 21.36 4.04 24.76
CA THR A 462 21.56 2.61 25.10
C THR A 462 22.75 2.38 26.03
N GLY A 463 23.71 3.30 26.07
CA GLY A 463 24.87 3.23 26.95
C GLY A 463 25.58 4.57 27.09
N LEU A 464 26.19 4.82 28.25
CA LEU A 464 27.02 5.99 28.52
C LEU A 464 28.35 5.57 29.14
N ALA A 465 29.45 5.84 28.44
CA ALA A 465 30.80 5.73 28.97
C ALA A 465 31.27 7.09 29.48
N ILE A 466 31.84 7.12 30.69
CA ILE A 466 32.39 8.33 31.31
C ILE A 466 33.90 8.15 31.46
N GLU A 467 34.67 9.10 30.94
CA GLU A 467 36.13 9.08 30.90
C GLU A 467 36.69 10.35 31.54
N TRP A 468 37.10 10.24 32.80
CA TRP A 468 37.75 11.31 33.55
C TRP A 468 38.87 10.76 34.41
N ARG A 469 39.73 11.63 34.92
CA ARG A 469 40.79 11.24 35.86
C ARG A 469 40.22 10.97 37.25
N GLU A 470 39.24 11.76 37.66
CA GLU A 470 38.55 11.65 38.93
C GLU A 470 37.10 12.16 38.81
N PRO A 471 36.16 11.71 39.67
CA PRO A 471 34.78 12.18 39.63
C PRO A 471 34.63 13.69 39.88
N ARG A 472 34.08 14.42 38.90
CA ARG A 472 33.93 15.89 38.88
C ARG A 472 32.47 16.33 38.85
N MET A 473 32.02 17.07 39.86
CA MET A 473 30.72 17.73 39.88
C MET A 473 30.68 18.88 38.88
N VAL A 474 29.68 18.83 38.01
CA VAL A 474 29.38 19.87 37.01
C VAL A 474 27.94 20.34 37.24
N ALA A 475 27.69 21.63 37.01
CA ALA A 475 26.34 22.19 37.12
C ALA A 475 25.36 21.49 36.17
N ARG A 476 24.15 21.16 36.65
CA ARG A 476 23.11 20.49 35.85
C ARG A 476 22.75 21.27 34.58
N SER A 477 22.78 22.60 34.63
CA SER A 477 22.52 23.46 33.46
C SER A 477 23.55 23.27 32.36
N VAL A 478 24.83 23.15 32.71
CA VAL A 478 25.95 22.90 31.81
C VAL A 478 25.82 21.52 31.15
N LEU A 479 25.53 20.48 31.94
CA LEU A 479 25.30 19.13 31.40
C LEU A 479 24.10 19.07 30.46
N ASN A 480 23.02 19.78 30.79
CA ASN A 480 21.86 19.90 29.91
C ASN A 480 22.18 20.64 28.60
N GLN A 481 23.03 21.67 28.66
CA GLN A 481 23.49 22.38 27.47
C GLN A 481 24.36 21.46 26.59
N LEU A 482 25.37 20.80 27.17
CA LEU A 482 26.23 19.85 26.47
C LEU A 482 25.44 18.73 25.78
N ARG A 483 24.44 18.16 26.47
CA ARG A 483 23.54 17.15 25.89
C ARG A 483 22.75 17.71 24.71
N ARG A 484 22.15 18.90 24.83
CA ARG A 484 21.38 19.52 23.74
C ARG A 484 22.26 19.77 22.53
N ASP A 485 23.45 20.31 22.74
CA ASP A 485 24.39 20.60 21.66
C ASP A 485 24.86 19.32 20.96
N ALA A 486 25.15 18.25 21.72
CA ALA A 486 25.54 16.97 21.14
C ALA A 486 24.40 16.34 20.32
N VAL A 487 23.15 16.40 20.81
CA VAL A 487 21.97 15.92 20.09
C VAL A 487 21.74 16.72 18.80
N THR A 488 21.84 18.05 18.86
CA THR A 488 21.71 18.91 17.68
C THR A 488 22.81 18.62 16.66
N ALA A 489 24.05 18.46 17.11
CA ALA A 489 25.17 18.11 16.25
C ALA A 489 24.97 16.74 15.59
N LEU A 490 24.49 15.74 16.33
CA LEU A 490 24.20 14.41 15.77
C LEU A 490 23.07 14.46 14.74
N ALA A 491 21.97 15.17 15.02
CA ALA A 491 20.88 15.33 14.07
C ALA A 491 21.34 15.98 12.75
N ALA A 492 22.18 17.03 12.84
CA ALA A 492 22.78 17.67 11.67
C ALA A 492 23.74 16.73 10.91
N ALA A 493 24.57 15.98 11.63
CA ALA A 493 25.47 14.98 11.03
C ALA A 493 24.69 13.90 10.29
N ARG A 494 23.58 13.42 10.85
CA ARG A 494 22.69 12.45 10.20
C ARG A 494 22.08 13.00 8.91
N GLN A 495 21.53 14.21 8.98
CA GLN A 495 20.96 14.87 7.80
C GLN A 495 22.01 15.03 6.69
N ALA A 496 23.24 15.40 7.04
CA ALA A 496 24.35 15.52 6.08
C ALA A 496 24.85 14.16 5.54
N ALA A 497 24.68 13.08 6.32
CA ALA A 497 25.06 11.73 5.94
C ALA A 497 24.04 11.06 5.02
N TYR A 498 22.79 11.53 4.99
CA TYR A 498 21.76 10.97 4.11
C TYR A 498 22.21 11.04 2.63
N ARG A 499 21.99 9.94 1.92
CA ARG A 499 22.31 9.80 0.49
C ARG A 499 21.05 9.35 -0.22
N ARG A 500 20.55 10.21 -1.10
CA ARG A 500 19.42 9.89 -1.97
C ARG A 500 19.80 8.77 -2.94
N PRO A 501 18.87 7.85 -3.25
CA PRO A 501 19.03 6.94 -4.37
C PRO A 501 19.31 7.72 -5.67
N GLN A 502 20.21 7.19 -6.50
CA GLN A 502 20.51 7.77 -7.80
C GLN A 502 19.81 6.96 -8.89
N ARG A 503 19.37 7.66 -9.94
CA ARG A 503 18.79 7.05 -11.13
C ARG A 503 19.70 5.95 -11.69
N ARG A 504 19.17 4.74 -11.82
CA ARG A 504 19.85 3.65 -12.53
C ARG A 504 20.04 4.04 -14.01
N PRO A 505 21.27 3.90 -14.57
CA PRO A 505 21.47 4.13 -16.00
C PRO A 505 20.81 3.03 -16.83
N ALA A 506 20.21 3.41 -17.95
CA ALA A 506 19.76 2.45 -18.96
C ALA A 506 20.96 1.80 -19.67
N ILE A 507 20.76 0.59 -20.20
CA ILE A 507 21.77 -0.11 -21.01
C ILE A 507 21.89 0.56 -22.38
N GLU A 508 23.14 0.75 -22.82
CA GLU A 508 23.49 1.23 -24.15
C GLU A 508 24.31 0.18 -24.92
N PRO A 509 23.95 -0.16 -26.18
CA PRO A 509 22.81 0.36 -26.94
C PRO A 509 21.44 -0.10 -26.38
N PRO A 510 20.32 0.55 -26.75
CA PRO A 510 19.00 0.24 -26.21
C PRO A 510 18.61 -1.24 -26.43
N VAL A 511 18.15 -1.89 -25.37
CA VAL A 511 17.76 -3.31 -25.41
C VAL A 511 16.44 -3.52 -26.17
N PRO A 512 16.27 -4.59 -26.96
CA PRO A 512 15.00 -4.85 -27.62
C PRO A 512 13.85 -5.08 -26.63
N TYR A 513 12.70 -4.48 -26.90
CA TYR A 513 11.47 -4.81 -26.17
C TYR A 513 11.03 -6.25 -26.51
N PRO A 514 10.48 -7.03 -25.55
CA PRO A 514 10.17 -8.46 -25.78
C PRO A 514 9.18 -8.75 -26.93
N GLU A 515 8.31 -7.80 -27.28
CA GLU A 515 7.30 -7.96 -28.33
C GLU A 515 7.55 -7.02 -29.52
N ALA A 516 7.35 -7.50 -30.75
CA ALA A 516 7.52 -6.68 -31.96
C ALA A 516 6.30 -5.79 -32.28
N SER A 517 5.15 -6.06 -31.65
CA SER A 517 3.89 -5.37 -31.87
C SER A 517 3.14 -5.17 -30.55
N LEU A 518 2.62 -3.97 -30.34
CA LEU A 518 1.89 -3.57 -29.15
C LEU A 518 0.46 -3.18 -29.50
N SER A 519 -0.51 -3.75 -28.79
CA SER A 519 -1.92 -3.35 -28.87
C SER A 519 -2.22 -2.22 -27.88
N PHE A 520 -3.48 -1.80 -27.77
CA PHE A 520 -3.93 -0.80 -26.78
C PHE A 520 -3.58 -1.18 -25.33
N LEU A 521 -3.34 -2.47 -25.06
CA LEU A 521 -2.90 -3.02 -23.78
C LEU A 521 -1.55 -2.43 -23.31
N ALA A 522 -0.73 -1.93 -24.24
CA ALA A 522 0.54 -1.29 -23.92
C ALA A 522 0.41 0.13 -23.39
N ASN A 523 -0.81 0.70 -23.40
CA ASN A 523 -1.11 2.01 -22.83
C ASN A 523 -0.26 3.16 -23.43
N VAL A 524 0.07 3.09 -24.72
CA VAL A 524 0.86 4.13 -25.41
C VAL A 524 -0.06 5.29 -25.81
N TYR A 525 -0.04 6.37 -25.03
CA TYR A 525 -1.00 7.48 -25.19
C TYR A 525 -0.41 8.79 -25.72
N ASN A 526 0.92 8.91 -25.76
CA ASN A 526 1.62 10.10 -26.21
C ASN A 526 2.77 9.74 -27.17
N HIS A 527 3.27 10.74 -27.89
CA HIS A 527 4.35 10.57 -28.87
C HIS A 527 5.68 10.15 -28.22
N ALA A 528 5.99 10.61 -27.01
CA ALA A 528 7.23 10.25 -26.32
C ALA A 528 7.26 8.75 -25.94
N ALA A 529 6.14 8.22 -25.46
CA ALA A 529 6.00 6.79 -25.19
C ALA A 529 6.11 5.95 -26.46
N ARG A 530 5.55 6.44 -27.59
CA ARG A 530 5.73 5.81 -28.90
C ARG A 530 7.22 5.78 -29.30
N SER A 531 7.92 6.91 -29.20
CA SER A 531 9.36 7.00 -29.49
C SER A 531 10.19 6.04 -28.64
N PHE A 532 9.88 5.90 -27.34
CA PHE A 532 10.53 4.93 -26.47
C PHE A 532 10.42 3.51 -27.02
N TYR A 533 9.21 3.05 -27.34
CA TYR A 533 9.02 1.68 -27.83
C TYR A 533 9.63 1.47 -29.23
N GLU A 534 9.58 2.47 -30.11
CA GLU A 534 10.24 2.42 -31.43
C GLU A 534 11.76 2.31 -31.30
N LYS A 535 12.37 3.09 -30.38
CA LYS A 535 13.80 3.00 -30.03
C LYS A 535 14.18 1.60 -29.52
N HIS A 536 13.27 0.92 -28.85
CA HIS A 536 13.42 -0.47 -28.39
C HIS A 536 12.96 -1.51 -29.43
N GLY A 537 12.79 -1.13 -30.69
CA GLY A 537 12.60 -2.06 -31.82
C GLY A 537 11.16 -2.52 -32.07
N VAL A 538 10.17 -1.94 -31.40
CA VAL A 538 8.74 -2.22 -31.65
C VAL A 538 8.33 -1.57 -32.98
N LYS A 539 7.64 -2.33 -33.85
CA LYS A 539 7.32 -1.89 -35.23
C LYS A 539 5.89 -1.43 -35.40
N LEU A 540 4.95 -2.01 -34.65
CA LEU A 540 3.53 -1.70 -34.72
C LEU A 540 3.04 -1.36 -33.33
N ILE A 541 2.55 -0.14 -33.14
CA ILE A 541 2.10 0.36 -31.83
C ILE A 541 0.72 0.98 -32.00
N ALA A 542 -0.31 0.30 -31.49
CA ALA A 542 -1.65 0.85 -31.37
C ALA A 542 -1.70 1.90 -30.26
N ALA A 543 -2.59 2.90 -30.41
CA ALA A 543 -2.81 3.88 -29.35
C ALA A 543 -3.46 3.25 -28.11
N ALA A 544 -3.26 3.88 -26.95
CA ALA A 544 -3.98 3.55 -25.73
C ALA A 544 -5.50 3.60 -25.96
N TYR A 545 -6.25 2.81 -25.20
CA TYR A 545 -7.70 2.72 -25.35
C TYR A 545 -8.39 4.09 -25.17
N GLU A 546 -7.83 4.95 -24.31
CA GLU A 546 -8.27 6.31 -24.06
C GLU A 546 -8.18 7.25 -25.27
N ALA A 547 -7.41 6.90 -26.32
CA ALA A 547 -7.32 7.67 -27.55
C ALA A 547 -8.54 7.50 -28.48
N HIS A 548 -9.48 6.61 -28.14
CA HIS A 548 -10.72 6.33 -28.88
C HIS A 548 -10.53 5.77 -30.30
N GLU A 549 -9.33 5.26 -30.61
CA GLU A 549 -9.05 4.59 -31.88
C GLU A 549 -9.60 3.15 -31.92
N GLU A 550 -9.67 2.47 -30.77
CA GLU A 550 -10.27 1.14 -30.64
C GLU A 550 -11.79 1.27 -30.44
N THR A 551 -12.55 0.85 -31.45
CA THR A 551 -14.02 1.03 -31.49
C THR A 551 -14.79 -0.29 -31.55
N GLY A 552 -14.08 -1.41 -31.70
CA GLY A 552 -14.65 -2.75 -31.77
C GLY A 552 -15.03 -3.32 -30.41
N GLU A 553 -15.49 -4.57 -30.42
CA GLU A 553 -15.57 -5.37 -29.20
C GLU A 553 -14.18 -5.92 -28.86
N VAL A 554 -13.66 -5.52 -27.71
CA VAL A 554 -12.33 -5.93 -27.21
C VAL A 554 -12.39 -6.29 -25.73
N PRO A 555 -11.36 -6.96 -25.18
CA PRO A 555 -11.22 -7.14 -23.74
C PRO A 555 -11.11 -5.80 -23.02
N LEU A 556 -12.16 -5.42 -22.29
CA LEU A 556 -12.16 -4.25 -21.42
C LEU A 556 -11.57 -4.54 -20.03
N MET A 557 -11.45 -5.82 -19.69
CA MET A 557 -10.84 -6.29 -18.45
C MET A 557 -10.28 -7.68 -18.69
N ILE A 558 -9.00 -7.88 -18.40
CA ILE A 558 -8.34 -9.18 -18.43
C ILE A 558 -8.02 -9.58 -16.98
N THR A 559 -8.32 -10.82 -16.59
CA THR A 559 -8.13 -11.25 -15.20
C THR A 559 -7.80 -12.73 -15.07
N ARG A 560 -6.96 -13.08 -14.07
CA ARG A 560 -6.74 -14.45 -13.61
C ARG A 560 -7.89 -14.95 -12.73
N HIS A 561 -8.72 -14.07 -12.14
CA HIS A 561 -9.97 -14.48 -11.50
C HIS A 561 -10.91 -15.05 -12.56
N CYS A 562 -11.55 -16.19 -12.28
CA CYS A 562 -12.36 -16.89 -13.27
C CYS A 562 -13.67 -17.35 -12.64
N LEU A 563 -14.79 -16.80 -13.12
CA LEU A 563 -16.11 -17.17 -12.61
C LEU A 563 -16.43 -18.64 -12.86
N ARG A 564 -15.94 -19.23 -13.94
CA ARG A 564 -16.08 -20.67 -14.15
C ARG A 564 -15.40 -21.47 -13.04
N TYR A 565 -14.22 -21.03 -12.57
CA TYR A 565 -13.57 -21.69 -11.44
C TYR A 565 -14.36 -21.50 -10.13
N SER A 566 -14.81 -20.27 -9.84
CA SER A 566 -15.55 -19.97 -8.62
C SER A 566 -16.92 -20.65 -8.53
N PHE A 567 -17.54 -20.99 -9.66
CA PHE A 567 -18.82 -21.70 -9.71
C PHE A 567 -18.67 -23.19 -10.05
N SER A 568 -17.46 -23.76 -9.97
CA SER A 568 -17.19 -25.19 -10.25
C SER A 568 -17.53 -25.63 -11.68
N LEU A 569 -17.43 -24.69 -12.63
CA LEU A 569 -17.66 -24.85 -14.07
C LEU A 569 -16.34 -24.85 -14.88
N CYS A 570 -15.19 -24.96 -14.23
CA CYS A 570 -13.88 -24.94 -14.89
C CYS A 570 -13.54 -26.31 -15.50
N PRO A 571 -13.23 -26.40 -16.81
CA PRO A 571 -12.82 -27.66 -17.43
C PRO A 571 -11.57 -28.28 -16.79
N ARG A 572 -10.66 -27.47 -16.24
CA ARG A 572 -9.46 -27.98 -15.55
C ARG A 572 -9.79 -28.65 -14.22
N GLN A 573 -10.83 -28.22 -13.50
CA GLN A 573 -11.30 -28.88 -12.26
C GLN A 573 -12.03 -30.19 -12.57
N ALA A 574 -12.67 -30.29 -13.74
CA ALA A 574 -13.36 -31.51 -14.18
C ALA A 574 -12.41 -32.61 -14.71
N LYS A 575 -11.11 -32.29 -14.93
CA LYS A 575 -10.11 -33.29 -15.33
C LYS A 575 -9.84 -34.22 -14.15
N GLY A 576 -10.20 -35.50 -14.28
CA GLY A 576 -9.99 -36.53 -13.26
C GLY A 576 -11.22 -36.84 -12.40
N VAL A 577 -12.35 -36.17 -12.62
CA VAL A 577 -13.63 -36.50 -11.97
C VAL A 577 -14.43 -37.43 -12.88
N THR A 578 -14.58 -38.69 -12.47
CA THR A 578 -15.33 -39.73 -13.20
C THR A 578 -16.77 -39.28 -13.44
N GLY A 579 -17.21 -39.24 -14.71
CA GLY A 579 -18.59 -38.90 -15.11
C GLY A 579 -18.82 -37.50 -15.69
N VAL A 580 -17.89 -36.56 -15.52
CA VAL A 580 -17.98 -35.16 -16.05
C VAL A 580 -16.82 -34.80 -16.97
N GLN A 581 -15.87 -35.70 -17.16
CA GLN A 581 -14.71 -35.52 -18.04
C GLN A 581 -15.15 -35.33 -19.50
N GLY A 582 -14.75 -34.21 -20.11
CA GLY A 582 -15.11 -33.86 -21.50
C GLY A 582 -16.50 -33.22 -21.68
N GLN A 583 -17.31 -33.14 -20.62
CA GLN A 583 -18.64 -32.52 -20.67
C GLN A 583 -18.62 -31.03 -20.32
N VAL A 584 -17.66 -30.57 -19.51
CA VAL A 584 -17.52 -29.16 -19.13
C VAL A 584 -16.67 -28.43 -20.17
N ARG A 585 -17.32 -27.64 -21.03
CA ARG A 585 -16.65 -26.74 -22.00
C ARG A 585 -16.59 -25.32 -21.47
N ALA A 586 -15.54 -24.59 -21.82
CA ALA A 586 -15.38 -23.18 -21.47
C ALA A 586 -16.27 -22.27 -22.35
N GLU A 587 -17.58 -22.51 -22.33
CA GLU A 587 -18.54 -21.70 -23.06
C GLU A 587 -18.57 -20.26 -22.48
N PRO A 588 -18.80 -19.25 -23.34
CA PRO A 588 -18.96 -17.87 -22.89
C PRO A 588 -20.09 -17.72 -21.86
N MET A 589 -20.02 -16.65 -21.09
CA MET A 589 -21.07 -16.23 -20.15
C MET A 589 -21.40 -14.75 -20.36
N VAL A 590 -22.42 -14.25 -19.68
CA VAL A 590 -22.82 -12.84 -19.75
C VAL A 590 -22.98 -12.27 -18.35
N LEU A 591 -22.36 -11.13 -18.10
CA LEU A 591 -22.64 -10.28 -16.93
C LEU A 591 -23.74 -9.29 -17.28
N VAL A 592 -24.76 -9.22 -16.43
CA VAL A 592 -25.89 -8.29 -16.57
C VAL A 592 -25.97 -7.38 -15.35
N ASN A 593 -25.93 -6.06 -15.55
CA ASN A 593 -26.18 -5.05 -14.52
C ASN A 593 -27.08 -3.96 -15.10
N GLY A 594 -28.36 -3.92 -14.67
CA GLY A 594 -29.35 -3.04 -15.29
C GLY A 594 -29.46 -3.33 -16.79
N ASN A 595 -29.22 -2.30 -17.62
CA ASN A 595 -29.22 -2.41 -19.07
C ASN A 595 -27.86 -2.83 -19.66
N GLU A 596 -26.82 -2.90 -18.84
CA GLU A 596 -25.48 -3.27 -19.28
C GLU A 596 -25.36 -4.79 -19.43
N ARG A 597 -24.82 -5.23 -20.57
CA ARG A 597 -24.53 -6.63 -20.87
C ARG A 597 -23.09 -6.75 -21.35
N LEU A 598 -22.26 -7.48 -20.62
CA LEU A 598 -20.85 -7.72 -20.95
C LEU A 598 -20.63 -9.21 -21.16
N ARG A 599 -19.98 -9.56 -22.27
CA ARG A 599 -19.70 -10.96 -22.59
C ARG A 599 -18.43 -11.40 -21.88
N LEU A 600 -18.42 -12.60 -21.34
CA LEU A 600 -17.27 -13.23 -20.72
C LEU A 600 -16.71 -14.29 -21.65
N GLU A 601 -15.44 -14.13 -22.01
CA GLU A 601 -14.66 -15.13 -22.72
C GLU A 601 -13.61 -15.74 -21.79
N PHE A 602 -13.17 -16.97 -22.10
CA PHE A 602 -12.29 -17.74 -21.22
C PHE A 602 -11.12 -18.33 -22.01
N ASP A 603 -9.93 -17.76 -21.84
CA ASP A 603 -8.69 -18.38 -22.31
C ASP A 603 -8.22 -19.40 -21.26
N CYS A 604 -8.64 -20.65 -21.45
CA CYS A 604 -8.26 -21.74 -20.56
C CYS A 604 -6.79 -22.15 -20.68
N ARG A 605 -6.04 -21.70 -21.69
CA ARG A 605 -4.60 -21.96 -21.82
C ARG A 605 -3.82 -21.00 -20.93
N ALA A 606 -4.08 -19.69 -21.07
CA ALA A 606 -3.51 -18.64 -20.23
C ALA A 606 -4.10 -18.62 -18.80
N CYS A 607 -5.24 -19.30 -18.60
CA CYS A 607 -5.99 -19.32 -17.33
C CYS A 607 -6.59 -17.94 -16.99
N GLU A 608 -7.15 -17.30 -18.02
CA GLU A 608 -7.70 -15.96 -17.99
C GLU A 608 -9.20 -15.94 -18.28
N MET A 609 -9.88 -14.94 -17.72
CA MET A 609 -11.22 -14.54 -18.10
C MET A 609 -11.16 -13.11 -18.65
N HIS A 610 -11.79 -12.90 -19.80
CA HIS A 610 -11.84 -11.60 -20.47
C HIS A 610 -13.27 -11.07 -20.40
N VAL A 611 -13.45 -9.84 -19.91
CA VAL A 611 -14.72 -9.13 -19.97
C VAL A 611 -14.74 -8.32 -21.25
N ILE A 612 -15.47 -8.79 -22.24
CA ILE A 612 -15.58 -8.22 -23.57
C ILE A 612 -16.68 -7.16 -23.60
N GLY A 613 -16.36 -6.02 -24.21
CA GLY A 613 -17.30 -4.94 -24.46
C GLY A 613 -16.73 -3.94 -25.46
N LYS A 614 -17.40 -2.80 -25.62
CA LYS A 614 -16.99 -1.72 -26.53
C LYS A 614 -17.22 -0.35 -25.88
N ILE A 615 -16.50 0.66 -26.37
CA ILE A 615 -16.69 2.04 -25.93
C ILE A 615 -18.12 2.52 -26.25
N ARG A 616 -18.77 3.18 -25.30
CA ARG A 616 -20.10 3.72 -25.53
C ARG A 616 -20.05 4.89 -26.52
N PRO A 617 -21.05 5.04 -27.43
CA PRO A 617 -21.03 6.08 -28.46
C PRO A 617 -20.87 7.50 -27.91
N ASN A 618 -21.51 7.82 -26.79
CA ASN A 618 -21.39 9.14 -26.17
C ASN A 618 -19.99 9.42 -25.61
N ILE A 619 -19.25 8.39 -25.19
CA ILE A 619 -17.85 8.53 -24.74
C ILE A 619 -16.93 8.64 -25.95
N ARG A 620 -17.10 7.78 -26.96
CA ARG A 620 -16.34 7.83 -28.21
C ARG A 620 -16.44 9.18 -28.92
N ASN A 621 -17.62 9.81 -28.87
CA ASN A 621 -17.85 11.10 -29.52
C ASN A 621 -17.38 12.28 -28.66
N SER A 622 -16.94 12.04 -27.42
CA SER A 622 -16.32 13.07 -26.58
C SER A 622 -14.82 13.17 -26.89
N PRO A 623 -14.17 14.34 -26.68
CA PRO A 623 -12.73 14.45 -26.85
C PRO A 623 -11.97 13.42 -26.00
N PRO A 624 -10.88 12.82 -26.51
CA PRO A 624 -9.98 12.03 -25.69
C PRO A 624 -9.51 12.81 -24.45
N PRO A 625 -9.37 12.15 -23.28
CA PRO A 625 -9.02 12.85 -22.04
C PRO A 625 -7.58 13.37 -22.08
N GLY A 626 -7.42 14.70 -22.09
CA GLY A 626 -6.17 15.45 -21.90
C GLY A 626 -6.40 16.65 -20.98
N ARG A 627 -5.41 17.55 -20.84
CA ARG A 627 -5.63 18.83 -20.14
C ARG A 627 -6.18 19.86 -21.14
N HIS A 628 -7.47 20.19 -21.01
CA HIS A 628 -8.03 21.36 -21.70
C HIS A 628 -7.44 22.67 -21.19
#